data_AF-A0A9E0IMA1-F1
#
_entry.id   AF-A0A9E0IMA1-F1
#
_cell.length_a   1.000
_cell.length_b   1.000
_cell.length_c   1.000
_cell.angle_alpha   90.00
_cell.angle_beta   90.00
_cell.angle_gamma   90.00
#
_symmetry.space_group_name_H-M   'P 1'
#
loop_
_entity.id
_entity.type
_entity.pdbx_description
1 polymer ?
#
loop_
_entity_poly.entity_id
_entity_poly.type
_entity_poly.pdbx_seq_one_letter_code
_entity_poly.pdbx_strand_id
1 'polypeptide(L)'
;MLGRDLDLADVDARHWANGWRLLVPPRWWDRPRWALVIVQPAAEGGAAPVVERVIIAGAGGEGRLEAPPPLAGTSSRDLAALARALDVAAVVVVATDVVAALSADLERRLRFDQDGVEQGLLVLAALRRVAGRGVWTEPALLDLLPAPGFDGLQRTFDLLVPDATTLVGYVFDDDQRAVHTSIIAEKRRGHLVRVATHRAIADLVDERALAARWASRTGDVVDAVTQRIARPSIAVFAEHGAVQRIVTGPPDQLGRELSARRVIIDPAPAWLLGLLGGATVAAVAARGARALAGLLPSATRDRASALAGRAQAALERSGAHPFALLGFDPLELWARLRYLYRA
;
A
#
# COMPACT_ATOMS: atom_id res chain seq x y z
N MET A 1 -8.71 12.73 1.78
CA MET A 1 -9.65 11.59 1.88
C MET A 1 -10.76 11.73 0.82
N LEU A 2 -11.67 10.78 0.60
CA LEU A 2 -12.57 10.82 -0.57
C LEU A 2 -13.68 11.89 -0.42
N GLY A 3 -13.93 12.66 -1.46
CA GLY A 3 -15.07 13.59 -1.48
C GLY A 3 -16.40 12.82 -1.49
N ARG A 4 -17.46 13.40 -0.92
CA ARG A 4 -18.83 12.82 -1.02
C ARG A 4 -19.27 12.66 -2.48
N ASP A 5 -18.91 13.62 -3.31
CA ASP A 5 -19.19 13.65 -4.74
C ASP A 5 -17.88 13.42 -5.53
N LEU A 6 -17.22 12.28 -5.29
CA LEU A 6 -16.03 11.91 -6.05
C LEU A 6 -16.38 11.69 -7.53
N ASP A 7 -15.85 12.54 -8.40
CA ASP A 7 -16.00 12.39 -9.84
C ASP A 7 -15.00 11.36 -10.40
N LEU A 8 -15.53 10.27 -10.95
CA LEU A 8 -14.78 9.24 -11.67
C LEU A 8 -14.99 9.43 -13.18
N ALA A 9 -14.32 10.44 -13.74
CA ALA A 9 -14.37 10.74 -15.16
C ALA A 9 -13.11 10.24 -15.88
N ASP A 10 -13.25 9.91 -17.18
CA ASP A 10 -12.12 9.52 -18.03
C ASP A 10 -11.27 8.38 -17.44
N VAL A 11 -11.95 7.36 -16.89
CA VAL A 11 -11.31 6.18 -16.32
C VAL A 11 -11.23 5.08 -17.37
N ASP A 12 -10.01 4.65 -17.71
CA ASP A 12 -9.76 3.41 -18.43
C ASP A 12 -9.72 2.22 -17.44
N ALA A 13 -10.63 1.27 -17.60
CA ALA A 13 -10.73 0.08 -16.77
C ALA A 13 -9.43 -0.76 -16.77
N ARG A 14 -8.66 -0.75 -17.86
CA ARG A 14 -7.36 -1.43 -17.93
C ARG A 14 -6.38 -0.85 -16.93
N HIS A 15 -6.27 0.48 -16.88
CA HIS A 15 -5.38 1.16 -15.93
C HIS A 15 -5.79 0.85 -14.49
N TRP A 16 -7.10 0.88 -14.20
CA TRP A 16 -7.59 0.56 -12.87
C TRP A 16 -7.29 -0.88 -12.45
N ALA A 17 -7.58 -1.86 -13.33
CA ALA A 17 -7.31 -3.27 -13.09
C ALA A 17 -5.81 -3.55 -12.88
N ASN A 18 -4.95 -2.94 -13.72
CA ASN A 18 -3.51 -3.07 -13.60
C ASN A 18 -2.97 -2.37 -12.33
N GLY A 19 -3.51 -1.21 -11.97
CA GLY A 19 -3.14 -0.51 -10.73
C GLY A 19 -3.48 -1.32 -9.48
N TRP A 20 -4.66 -1.97 -9.47
CA TRP A 20 -5.03 -2.90 -8.40
C TRP A 20 -4.05 -4.06 -8.28
N ARG A 21 -3.57 -4.58 -9.41
CA ARG A 21 -2.52 -5.60 -9.48
C ARG A 21 -1.13 -5.12 -9.04
N LEU A 22 -0.93 -3.85 -8.70
CA LEU A 22 0.33 -3.41 -8.06
C LEU A 22 0.24 -3.40 -6.53
N LEU A 23 -0.98 -3.37 -5.98
CA LEU A 23 -1.24 -3.19 -4.55
C LEU A 23 -1.53 -4.51 -3.81
N VAL A 24 -1.51 -5.61 -4.54
CA VAL A 24 -1.83 -6.95 -4.05
C VAL A 24 -0.54 -7.79 -4.00
N PRO A 25 -0.38 -8.76 -3.10
CA PRO A 25 0.74 -9.71 -3.18
C PRO A 25 0.67 -10.67 -4.38
N PRO A 26 1.81 -11.13 -4.94
CA PRO A 26 1.80 -11.97 -6.13
C PRO A 26 1.03 -13.28 -6.05
N ARG A 27 1.17 -13.99 -4.93
CA ARG A 27 0.41 -15.20 -4.64
C ARG A 27 -1.12 -15.03 -4.74
N TRP A 28 -1.66 -13.81 -4.60
CA TRP A 28 -3.10 -13.55 -4.71
C TRP A 28 -3.54 -13.30 -6.15
N TRP A 29 -2.61 -13.10 -7.10
CA TRP A 29 -2.92 -13.05 -8.54
C TRP A 29 -2.94 -14.42 -9.17
N ASP A 30 -1.93 -15.24 -8.87
CA ASP A 30 -1.80 -16.58 -9.45
C ASP A 30 -2.94 -17.50 -8.96
N ARG A 31 -3.47 -17.20 -7.76
CA ARG A 31 -4.55 -17.95 -7.12
C ARG A 31 -5.55 -17.00 -6.45
N PRO A 32 -6.44 -16.32 -7.19
CA PRO A 32 -7.36 -15.33 -6.62
C PRO A 32 -8.54 -15.97 -5.88
N ARG A 33 -8.31 -17.13 -5.22
CA ARG A 33 -9.27 -17.83 -4.38
C ARG A 33 -8.94 -17.56 -2.92
N TRP A 34 -9.96 -17.31 -2.12
CA TRP A 34 -9.85 -17.14 -0.68
C TRP A 34 -10.96 -17.93 0.01
N ALA A 35 -10.70 -18.36 1.25
CA ALA A 35 -11.67 -19.07 2.06
C ALA A 35 -12.11 -18.22 3.26
N LEU A 36 -13.42 -18.17 3.51
CA LEU A 36 -13.99 -17.75 4.80
C LEU A 36 -14.43 -18.99 5.56
N VAL A 37 -13.86 -19.18 6.74
CA VAL A 37 -14.12 -20.31 7.63
C VAL A 37 -14.84 -19.79 8.86
N ILE A 38 -16.05 -20.24 9.07
CA ILE A 38 -16.85 -19.90 10.26
C ILE A 38 -16.72 -21.06 11.23
N VAL A 39 -16.31 -20.75 12.46
CA VAL A 39 -16.07 -21.74 13.51
C VAL A 39 -16.88 -21.44 14.75
N GLN A 40 -17.30 -22.48 15.46
CA GLN A 40 -17.64 -22.34 16.86
C GLN A 40 -16.33 -22.28 17.66
N PRO A 41 -16.20 -21.32 18.60
CA PRO A 41 -15.03 -21.26 19.46
C PRO A 41 -14.86 -22.56 20.24
N ALA A 42 -13.61 -22.95 20.46
CA ALA A 42 -13.30 -24.11 21.27
C ALA A 42 -13.87 -23.95 22.69
N ALA A 43 -14.50 -24.99 23.22
CA ALA A 43 -14.87 -25.03 24.63
C ALA A 43 -13.63 -24.90 25.52
N GLU A 44 -13.78 -24.28 26.70
CA GLU A 44 -12.72 -24.17 27.70
C GLU A 44 -12.10 -25.56 27.96
N GLY A 45 -10.80 -25.72 27.65
CA GLY A 45 -10.10 -27.01 27.76
C GLY A 45 -9.17 -27.38 26.60
N GLY A 46 -8.99 -26.51 25.60
CA GLY A 46 -7.99 -26.72 24.53
C GLY A 46 -8.44 -27.65 23.40
N ALA A 47 -9.74 -27.89 23.27
CA ALA A 47 -10.30 -28.58 22.10
C ALA A 47 -10.08 -27.76 20.81
N ALA A 48 -10.09 -28.41 19.65
CA ALA A 48 -10.05 -27.72 18.37
C ALA A 48 -11.37 -26.98 18.09
N PRO A 49 -11.36 -25.86 17.34
CA PRO A 49 -12.58 -25.19 16.91
C PRO A 49 -13.40 -26.11 16.01
N VAL A 50 -14.73 -26.08 16.16
CA VAL A 50 -15.62 -26.84 15.27
C VAL A 50 -15.93 -25.98 14.05
N VAL A 51 -15.58 -26.48 12.86
CA VAL A 51 -15.87 -25.79 11.59
C VAL A 51 -17.35 -25.95 11.25
N GLU A 52 -18.09 -24.85 11.25
CA GLU A 52 -19.50 -24.85 10.83
C GLU A 52 -19.67 -24.69 9.33
N ARG A 53 -18.82 -23.84 8.73
CA ARG A 53 -18.94 -23.46 7.33
C ARG A 53 -17.59 -23.08 6.76
N VAL A 54 -17.35 -23.52 5.53
CA VAL A 54 -16.27 -23.00 4.69
C VAL A 54 -16.88 -22.49 3.40
N ILE A 55 -16.52 -21.27 3.03
CA ILE A 55 -16.93 -20.63 1.78
C ILE A 55 -15.65 -20.32 1.00
N ILE A 56 -15.51 -20.89 -0.18
CA ILE A 56 -14.44 -20.54 -1.13
C ILE A 56 -15.02 -19.57 -2.15
N ALA A 57 -14.46 -18.37 -2.18
CA ALA A 57 -14.83 -17.31 -3.11
C ALA A 57 -13.62 -16.83 -3.93
N GLY A 58 -13.88 -16.01 -4.95
CA GLY A 58 -12.88 -15.57 -5.92
C GLY A 58 -13.03 -16.27 -7.28
N ALA A 59 -12.01 -16.18 -8.13
CA ALA A 59 -12.10 -16.76 -9.47
C ALA A 59 -12.18 -18.29 -9.40
N GLY A 60 -13.20 -18.88 -10.02
CA GLY A 60 -13.47 -20.33 -9.92
C GLY A 60 -13.90 -20.78 -8.52
N GLY A 61 -14.43 -19.88 -7.68
CA GLY A 61 -14.91 -20.21 -6.34
C GLY A 61 -16.03 -21.26 -6.37
N GLU A 62 -15.95 -22.22 -5.46
CA GLU A 62 -16.89 -23.34 -5.32
C GLU A 62 -18.09 -22.99 -4.42
N GLY A 63 -18.09 -21.79 -3.82
CA GLY A 63 -19.12 -21.39 -2.87
C GLY A 63 -18.96 -22.14 -1.54
N ARG A 64 -20.08 -22.61 -0.98
CA ARG A 64 -20.07 -23.34 0.30
C ARG A 64 -19.62 -24.78 0.07
N LEU A 65 -18.64 -25.23 0.86
CA LEU A 65 -18.27 -26.65 0.90
C LEU A 65 -19.31 -27.46 1.68
N GLU A 66 -19.68 -28.64 1.14
CA GLU A 66 -20.58 -29.58 1.81
C GLU A 66 -19.87 -30.34 2.94
N ALA A 67 -18.61 -30.74 2.72
CA ALA A 67 -17.77 -31.44 3.68
C ALA A 67 -16.46 -30.65 3.91
N PRO A 68 -16.45 -29.66 4.82
CA PRO A 68 -15.25 -28.88 5.09
C PRO A 68 -14.18 -29.73 5.80
N PRO A 69 -12.89 -29.57 5.48
CA PRO A 69 -11.82 -30.24 6.22
C PRO A 69 -11.78 -29.75 7.68
N PRO A 70 -11.35 -30.60 8.63
CA PRO A 70 -11.24 -30.19 10.02
C PRO A 70 -10.17 -29.12 10.20
N LEU A 71 -10.41 -28.17 11.10
CA LEU A 71 -9.43 -27.18 11.50
C LEU A 71 -8.66 -27.68 12.71
N ALA A 72 -7.37 -27.96 12.55
CA ALA A 72 -6.51 -28.47 13.63
C ALA A 72 -6.29 -27.44 14.76
N GLY A 73 -6.32 -26.15 14.42
CA GLY A 73 -6.11 -25.04 15.35
C GLY A 73 -6.14 -23.70 14.62
N THR A 74 -5.98 -22.60 15.36
CA THR A 74 -5.98 -21.23 14.82
C THR A 74 -4.58 -20.62 14.73
N SER A 75 -3.52 -21.43 14.89
CA SER A 75 -2.15 -20.98 14.72
C SER A 75 -1.83 -20.69 13.24
N SER A 76 -0.86 -19.81 12.96
CA SER A 76 -0.45 -19.51 11.58
C SER A 76 -0.04 -20.78 10.81
N ARG A 77 0.55 -21.77 11.49
CA ARG A 77 0.92 -23.06 10.88
C ARG A 77 -0.31 -23.84 10.41
N ASP A 78 -1.35 -23.89 11.24
CA ASP A 78 -2.57 -24.64 10.96
C ASP A 78 -3.37 -23.96 9.85
N LEU A 79 -3.45 -22.62 9.87
CA LEU A 79 -4.12 -21.85 8.82
C LEU A 79 -3.39 -21.96 7.48
N ALA A 80 -2.05 -21.95 7.48
CA ALA A 80 -1.26 -22.20 6.27
C ALA A 80 -1.44 -23.63 5.74
N ALA A 81 -1.59 -24.62 6.63
CA ALA A 81 -1.92 -25.98 6.22
C ALA A 81 -3.32 -26.07 5.59
N LEU A 82 -4.31 -25.39 6.19
CA LEU A 82 -5.66 -25.32 5.64
C LEU A 82 -5.70 -24.58 4.29
N ALA A 83 -4.99 -23.46 4.15
CA ALA A 83 -4.89 -22.73 2.89
C ALA A 83 -4.36 -23.60 1.75
N ARG A 84 -3.31 -24.40 2.02
CA ARG A 84 -2.77 -25.39 1.07
C ARG A 84 -3.77 -26.50 0.77
N ALA A 85 -4.48 -27.02 1.77
CA ALA A 85 -5.45 -28.09 1.59
C ALA A 85 -6.66 -27.66 0.74
N LEU A 86 -7.09 -26.41 0.89
CA LEU A 86 -8.20 -25.82 0.11
C LEU A 86 -7.75 -25.22 -1.23
N ASP A 87 -6.44 -25.23 -1.53
CA ASP A 87 -5.83 -24.56 -2.68
C ASP A 87 -6.26 -23.09 -2.82
N VAL A 88 -6.23 -22.35 -1.70
CA VAL A 88 -6.56 -20.91 -1.63
C VAL A 88 -5.34 -20.07 -1.28
N ALA A 89 -5.32 -18.83 -1.74
CA ALA A 89 -4.25 -17.88 -1.46
C ALA A 89 -4.37 -17.21 -0.07
N ALA A 90 -5.58 -17.20 0.47
CA ALA A 90 -5.87 -16.64 1.79
C ALA A 90 -7.00 -17.38 2.51
N VAL A 91 -6.91 -17.43 3.83
CA VAL A 91 -7.95 -17.97 4.71
C VAL A 91 -8.29 -16.91 5.76
N VAL A 92 -9.57 -16.65 5.96
CA VAL A 92 -10.09 -15.83 7.06
C VAL A 92 -10.93 -16.74 7.93
N VAL A 93 -10.54 -16.93 9.19
CA VAL A 93 -11.32 -17.67 10.18
C VAL A 93 -12.04 -16.68 11.07
N VAL A 94 -13.34 -16.87 11.26
CA VAL A 94 -14.18 -16.03 12.11
C VAL A 94 -14.99 -16.91 13.07
N ALA A 95 -14.89 -16.65 14.36
CA ALA A 95 -15.68 -17.30 15.38
C ALA A 95 -17.10 -16.69 15.43
N THR A 96 -18.11 -17.54 15.54
CA THR A 96 -19.54 -17.15 15.47
C THR A 96 -19.96 -16.16 16.56
N ASP A 97 -19.42 -16.30 17.77
CA ASP A 97 -19.66 -15.42 18.91
C ASP A 97 -19.13 -14.00 18.68
N VAL A 98 -18.01 -13.88 17.96
CA VAL A 98 -17.40 -12.60 17.62
C VAL A 98 -18.15 -11.87 16.50
N VAL A 99 -18.84 -12.57 15.61
CA VAL A 99 -19.62 -11.92 14.52
C VAL A 99 -20.66 -10.96 15.08
N ALA A 100 -21.44 -11.39 16.07
CA ALA A 100 -22.49 -10.56 16.66
C ALA A 100 -21.91 -9.33 17.38
N ALA A 101 -20.84 -9.54 18.16
CA ALA A 101 -20.17 -8.47 18.89
C ALA A 101 -19.53 -7.42 17.95
N LEU A 102 -18.89 -7.89 16.87
CA LEU A 102 -18.32 -7.03 15.84
C LEU A 102 -19.41 -6.23 15.12
N SER A 103 -20.50 -6.90 14.71
CA SER A 103 -21.60 -6.25 13.99
C SER A 103 -22.22 -5.14 14.84
N ALA A 104 -22.54 -5.44 16.11
CA ALA A 104 -23.09 -4.45 17.03
C ALA A 104 -22.11 -3.28 17.31
N ASP A 105 -20.80 -3.53 17.32
CA ASP A 105 -19.82 -2.45 17.48
C ASP A 105 -19.70 -1.56 16.24
N LEU A 106 -19.72 -2.17 15.05
CA LEU A 106 -19.65 -1.46 13.78
C LEU A 106 -20.92 -0.64 13.55
N GLU A 107 -22.10 -1.19 13.82
CA GLU A 107 -23.39 -0.48 13.71
C GLU A 107 -23.44 0.77 14.60
N ARG A 108 -22.82 0.73 15.79
CA ARG A 108 -22.77 1.91 16.68
C ARG A 108 -21.81 3.00 16.20
N ARG A 109 -20.81 2.66 15.41
CA ARG A 109 -19.67 3.54 15.08
C ARG A 109 -19.68 4.03 13.65
N LEU A 110 -20.14 3.20 12.72
CA LEU A 110 -20.27 3.55 11.32
C LEU A 110 -21.44 4.50 11.14
N ARG A 111 -21.20 5.59 10.43
CA ARG A 111 -22.22 6.54 10.00
C ARG A 111 -22.16 6.67 8.49
N PHE A 112 -23.32 6.85 7.87
CA PHE A 112 -23.42 7.00 6.42
C PHE A 112 -22.68 8.23 5.89
N ASP A 113 -22.55 9.28 6.72
CA ASP A 113 -21.97 10.56 6.35
C ASP A 113 -20.45 10.65 6.58
N GLN A 114 -19.86 9.59 7.14
CA GLN A 114 -18.40 9.39 7.23
C GLN A 114 -17.81 9.13 5.85
N ASP A 115 -16.53 9.46 5.73
CA ASP A 115 -15.76 9.10 4.56
C ASP A 115 -15.49 7.59 4.52
N GLY A 116 -15.46 7.00 3.32
CA GLY A 116 -15.21 5.57 3.14
C GLY A 116 -13.86 5.10 3.69
N VAL A 117 -12.83 5.95 3.70
CA VAL A 117 -11.53 5.63 4.34
C VAL A 117 -11.68 5.58 5.86
N GLU A 118 -12.40 6.52 6.45
CA GLU A 118 -12.70 6.50 7.89
C GLU A 118 -13.49 5.23 8.26
N GLN A 119 -14.53 4.90 7.51
CA GLN A 119 -15.30 3.67 7.69
C GLN A 119 -14.40 2.42 7.59
N GLY A 120 -13.52 2.35 6.59
CA GLY A 120 -12.56 1.26 6.43
C GLY A 120 -11.59 1.13 7.61
N LEU A 121 -11.08 2.25 8.13
CA LEU A 121 -10.20 2.26 9.30
C LEU A 121 -10.94 1.85 10.58
N LEU A 122 -12.21 2.23 10.74
CA LEU A 122 -13.06 1.78 11.85
C LEU A 122 -13.27 0.27 11.82
N VAL A 123 -13.54 -0.30 10.63
CA VAL A 123 -13.65 -1.74 10.42
C VAL A 123 -12.33 -2.45 10.74
N LEU A 124 -11.20 -1.96 10.20
CA LEU A 124 -9.88 -2.52 10.49
C LEU A 124 -9.56 -2.48 11.99
N ALA A 125 -9.84 -1.37 12.67
CA ALA A 125 -9.64 -1.23 14.11
C ALA A 125 -10.52 -2.19 14.92
N ALA A 126 -11.76 -2.44 14.48
CA ALA A 126 -12.64 -3.43 15.11
C ALA A 126 -12.11 -4.87 14.91
N LEU A 127 -11.74 -5.23 13.69
CA LEU A 127 -11.16 -6.53 13.36
C LEU A 127 -9.86 -6.78 14.14
N ARG A 128 -8.97 -5.78 14.23
CA ARG A 128 -7.72 -5.89 15.01
C ARG A 128 -7.96 -6.14 16.50
N ARG A 129 -9.01 -5.58 17.10
CA ARG A 129 -9.29 -5.82 18.54
C ARG A 129 -9.63 -7.28 18.82
N VAL A 130 -10.18 -8.00 17.85
CA VAL A 130 -10.55 -9.42 17.99
C VAL A 130 -9.59 -10.35 17.25
N ALA A 131 -8.55 -9.81 16.63
CA ALA A 131 -7.48 -10.59 16.02
C ALA A 131 -6.85 -11.50 17.08
N GLY A 132 -6.67 -12.77 16.74
CA GLY A 132 -6.12 -13.79 17.65
C GLY A 132 -7.11 -14.35 18.68
N ARG A 133 -8.29 -13.72 18.86
CA ARG A 133 -9.30 -14.10 19.87
C ARG A 133 -10.65 -14.53 19.27
N GLY A 134 -10.79 -14.43 17.96
CA GLY A 134 -12.03 -14.72 17.25
C GLY A 134 -11.98 -14.41 15.77
N VAL A 135 -10.99 -13.63 15.33
CA VAL A 135 -10.65 -13.51 13.92
C VAL A 135 -9.18 -13.88 13.72
N TRP A 136 -8.91 -14.73 12.74
CA TRP A 136 -7.56 -15.09 12.34
C TRP A 136 -7.45 -15.07 10.83
N THR A 137 -6.29 -14.69 10.31
CA THR A 137 -6.05 -14.61 8.86
C THR A 137 -4.77 -15.34 8.51
N GLU A 138 -4.78 -16.07 7.40
CA GLU A 138 -3.59 -16.51 6.70
C GLU A 138 -3.57 -15.88 5.30
N PRO A 139 -2.55 -15.09 4.95
CA PRO A 139 -1.49 -14.60 5.84
C PRO A 139 -2.02 -13.76 7.01
N ALA A 140 -1.21 -13.59 8.05
CA ALA A 140 -1.53 -12.82 9.27
C ALA A 140 -1.63 -11.29 9.04
N LEU A 141 -2.49 -10.84 8.12
CA LEU A 141 -2.66 -9.44 7.72
C LEU A 141 -3.07 -8.56 8.90
N LEU A 142 -3.94 -9.05 9.78
CA LEU A 142 -4.43 -8.26 10.92
C LEU A 142 -3.34 -8.00 11.96
N ASP A 143 -2.31 -8.85 12.04
CA ASP A 143 -1.16 -8.61 12.91
C ASP A 143 -0.23 -7.54 12.31
N LEU A 144 -0.12 -7.52 10.99
CA LEU A 144 0.79 -6.64 10.25
C LEU A 144 0.26 -5.23 10.07
N LEU A 145 -1.03 -5.06 9.72
CA LEU A 145 -1.59 -3.79 9.26
C LEU A 145 -2.00 -2.89 10.43
N PRO A 146 -1.29 -1.78 10.74
CA PRO A 146 -1.75 -0.86 11.79
C PRO A 146 -3.12 -0.30 11.44
N ALA A 147 -3.90 0.07 12.46
CA ALA A 147 -5.13 0.83 12.28
C ALA A 147 -4.88 2.27 12.76
N PRO A 148 -4.25 3.14 11.94
CA PRO A 148 -4.06 4.53 12.33
C PRO A 148 -5.41 5.21 12.54
N GLY A 149 -5.42 6.22 13.42
CA GLY A 149 -6.56 7.12 13.53
C GLY A 149 -6.75 7.89 12.23
N PHE A 150 -8.01 8.09 11.85
CA PHE A 150 -8.35 8.77 10.61
C PHE A 150 -7.74 10.19 10.54
N ASP A 151 -7.81 10.97 11.62
CA ASP A 151 -7.23 12.33 11.69
C ASP A 151 -5.72 12.36 11.37
N GLY A 152 -4.97 11.37 11.87
CA GLY A 152 -3.54 11.25 11.62
C GLY A 152 -3.27 11.02 10.13
N LEU A 153 -4.01 10.08 9.52
CA LEU A 153 -3.92 9.79 8.10
C LEU A 153 -4.31 10.99 7.23
N GLN A 154 -5.38 11.72 7.59
CA GLN A 154 -5.82 12.92 6.88
C GLN A 154 -4.76 14.00 6.90
N ARG A 155 -4.20 14.31 8.07
CA ARG A 155 -3.15 15.33 8.20
C ARG A 155 -1.90 14.93 7.42
N THR A 156 -1.51 13.66 7.46
CA THR A 156 -0.43 13.15 6.62
C THR A 156 -0.77 13.38 5.14
N PHE A 157 -1.96 13.00 4.69
CA PHE A 157 -2.40 13.19 3.31
C PHE A 157 -2.41 14.67 2.89
N ASP A 158 -2.87 15.58 3.75
CA ASP A 158 -2.87 17.02 3.50
C ASP A 158 -1.47 17.63 3.38
N LEU A 159 -0.49 17.07 4.11
CA LEU A 159 0.91 17.46 3.98
C LEU A 159 1.57 16.90 2.72
N LEU A 160 1.17 15.69 2.29
CA LEU A 160 1.67 15.05 1.08
C LEU A 160 1.12 15.72 -0.19
N VAL A 161 -0.17 16.04 -0.17
CA VAL A 161 -0.92 16.61 -1.29
C VAL A 161 -1.67 17.84 -0.76
N PRO A 162 -1.19 19.06 -1.05
CA PRO A 162 -1.91 20.28 -0.71
C PRO A 162 -3.27 20.37 -1.42
N ASP A 163 -4.10 21.31 -1.00
CA ASP A 163 -5.35 21.59 -1.71
C ASP A 163 -5.11 22.33 -3.02
N ALA A 164 -6.04 22.12 -3.96
CA ALA A 164 -6.00 22.65 -5.32
C ALA A 164 -4.78 22.17 -6.13
N THR A 165 -4.28 20.98 -5.81
CA THR A 165 -3.23 20.29 -6.57
C THR A 165 -3.67 18.89 -6.98
N THR A 166 -2.89 18.27 -7.86
CA THR A 166 -3.07 16.87 -8.21
C THR A 166 -1.94 15.98 -7.69
N LEU A 167 -2.27 14.71 -7.46
CA LEU A 167 -1.32 13.61 -7.39
C LEU A 167 -1.37 12.85 -8.71
N VAL A 168 -0.19 12.54 -9.27
CA VAL A 168 -0.05 11.82 -10.53
C VAL A 168 0.79 10.57 -10.31
N GLY A 169 0.32 9.44 -10.82
CA GLY A 169 1.06 8.18 -10.81
C GLY A 169 0.99 7.52 -12.18
N TYR A 170 2.13 7.13 -12.74
CA TYR A 170 2.24 6.38 -13.99
C TYR A 170 3.19 5.22 -13.81
N VAL A 171 2.79 4.06 -14.30
CA VAL A 171 3.64 2.88 -14.42
C VAL A 171 3.65 2.46 -15.89
N PHE A 172 4.84 2.20 -16.42
CA PHE A 172 5.06 1.83 -17.82
C PHE A 172 5.45 0.36 -17.91
N ASP A 173 5.01 -0.34 -18.97
CA ASP A 173 5.50 -1.69 -19.23
C ASP A 173 7.01 -1.65 -19.52
N ASP A 174 7.74 -2.67 -19.06
CA ASP A 174 9.21 -2.73 -19.20
C ASP A 174 9.68 -2.76 -20.68
N ASP A 175 8.80 -3.21 -21.59
CA ASP A 175 9.04 -3.22 -23.03
C ASP A 175 8.72 -1.89 -23.73
N GLN A 176 8.30 -0.88 -22.95
CA GLN A 176 7.98 0.48 -23.39
C GLN A 176 6.87 0.57 -24.44
N ARG A 177 6.00 -0.44 -24.53
CA ARG A 177 4.92 -0.46 -25.54
C ARG A 177 3.65 0.25 -25.08
N ALA A 178 3.40 0.30 -23.78
CA ALA A 178 2.18 0.88 -23.24
C ALA A 178 2.39 1.47 -21.84
N VAL A 179 1.44 2.33 -21.45
CA VAL A 179 1.26 2.69 -20.04
C VAL A 179 0.56 1.51 -19.36
N HIS A 180 1.22 0.91 -18.38
CA HIS A 180 0.68 -0.21 -17.62
C HIS A 180 -0.52 0.23 -16.79
N THR A 181 -0.36 1.31 -16.02
CA THR A 181 -1.43 1.95 -15.27
C THR A 181 -1.13 3.44 -15.06
N SER A 182 -2.18 4.23 -14.84
CA SER A 182 -2.02 5.60 -14.40
C SER A 182 -3.20 6.05 -13.55
N ILE A 183 -2.92 7.04 -12.71
CA ILE A 183 -3.90 7.72 -11.87
C ILE A 183 -3.57 9.20 -11.84
N ILE A 184 -4.59 10.04 -11.99
CA ILE A 184 -4.53 11.48 -11.81
C ILE A 184 -5.66 11.83 -10.83
N ALA A 185 -5.29 12.28 -9.64
CA ALA A 185 -6.23 12.55 -8.57
C ALA A 185 -6.15 14.01 -8.15
N GLU A 186 -7.26 14.74 -8.23
CA GLU A 186 -7.36 16.14 -7.81
C GLU A 186 -7.83 16.23 -6.37
N LYS A 187 -7.14 17.05 -5.58
CA LYS A 187 -7.52 17.36 -4.20
C LYS A 187 -8.05 18.78 -4.08
N ARG A 188 -9.20 18.94 -3.42
CA ARG A 188 -9.77 20.23 -3.02
C ARG A 188 -10.39 20.12 -1.63
N ARG A 189 -10.16 21.14 -0.79
CA ARG A 189 -10.75 21.26 0.55
C ARG A 189 -10.52 20.02 1.43
N GLY A 190 -9.33 19.43 1.39
CA GLY A 190 -8.98 18.22 2.13
C GLY A 190 -9.39 16.89 1.47
N HIS A 191 -10.15 16.95 0.38
CA HIS A 191 -10.75 15.76 -0.25
C HIS A 191 -10.28 15.53 -1.68
N LEU A 192 -10.17 14.26 -2.08
CA LEU A 192 -10.09 13.88 -3.48
C LEU A 192 -11.46 14.09 -4.11
N VAL A 193 -11.55 15.02 -5.05
CA VAL A 193 -12.82 15.41 -5.69
C VAL A 193 -12.94 14.86 -7.11
N ARG A 194 -11.82 14.50 -7.74
CA ARG A 194 -11.79 13.89 -9.07
C ARG A 194 -10.66 12.87 -9.15
N VAL A 195 -10.95 11.72 -9.75
CA VAL A 195 -9.94 10.71 -10.10
C VAL A 195 -10.15 10.30 -11.56
N ALA A 196 -9.07 10.34 -12.34
CA ALA A 196 -9.05 9.97 -13.75
C ALA A 196 -7.81 9.13 -14.08
N THR A 197 -7.75 8.57 -15.30
CA THR A 197 -6.55 7.92 -15.84
C THR A 197 -5.96 8.76 -16.97
N HIS A 198 -4.99 8.22 -17.71
CA HIS A 198 -4.35 8.89 -18.85
C HIS A 198 -5.35 9.41 -19.90
N ARG A 199 -6.53 8.78 -19.99
CA ARG A 199 -7.61 9.18 -20.88
C ARG A 199 -8.02 10.65 -20.70
N ALA A 200 -7.89 11.21 -19.49
CA ALA A 200 -8.19 12.63 -19.25
C ALA A 200 -7.28 13.62 -19.98
N ILE A 201 -6.13 13.17 -20.51
CA ILE A 201 -5.15 14.00 -21.23
C ILE A 201 -4.73 13.40 -22.58
N ALA A 202 -5.40 12.34 -23.04
CA ALA A 202 -4.95 11.52 -24.17
C ALA A 202 -4.88 12.26 -25.51
N ASP A 203 -5.65 13.34 -25.69
CA ASP A 203 -5.60 14.21 -26.87
C ASP A 203 -4.48 15.26 -26.81
N LEU A 204 -3.90 15.51 -25.63
CA LEU A 204 -2.72 16.37 -25.45
C LEU A 204 -1.42 15.56 -25.47
N VAL A 205 -1.45 14.34 -24.92
CA VAL A 205 -0.30 13.44 -24.81
C VAL A 205 -0.71 12.07 -25.30
N ASP A 206 -0.24 11.67 -26.48
CA ASP A 206 -0.48 10.31 -27.00
C ASP A 206 0.18 9.24 -26.11
N GLU A 207 -0.61 8.27 -25.67
CA GLU A 207 -0.20 7.24 -24.71
C GLU A 207 0.97 6.40 -25.20
N ARG A 208 0.94 6.00 -26.47
CA ARG A 208 1.94 5.09 -27.04
C ARG A 208 3.26 5.82 -27.24
N ALA A 209 3.22 7.06 -27.73
CA ALA A 209 4.37 7.91 -27.87
C ALA A 209 4.95 8.32 -26.50
N LEU A 210 4.12 8.45 -25.48
CA LEU A 210 4.55 8.62 -24.09
C LEU A 210 5.27 7.36 -23.59
N ALA A 211 4.66 6.18 -23.70
CA ALA A 211 5.26 4.93 -23.23
C ALA A 211 6.64 4.65 -23.84
N ALA A 212 6.80 4.86 -25.14
CA ALA A 212 8.06 4.63 -25.86
C ALA A 212 9.21 5.55 -25.41
N ARG A 213 8.92 6.70 -24.78
CA ARG A 213 9.91 7.71 -24.40
C ARG A 213 9.59 8.33 -23.03
N TRP A 214 9.04 7.55 -22.12
CA TRP A 214 8.41 8.08 -20.92
C TRP A 214 9.35 8.94 -20.08
N ALA A 215 10.61 8.50 -19.94
CA ALA A 215 11.61 9.17 -19.10
C ALA A 215 11.96 10.59 -19.57
N SER A 216 11.79 10.91 -20.86
CA SER A 216 12.01 12.26 -21.40
C SER A 216 10.72 13.05 -21.64
N ARG A 217 9.55 12.44 -21.42
CA ARG A 217 8.23 13.03 -21.69
C ARG A 217 7.36 13.19 -20.45
N THR A 218 7.92 13.01 -19.25
CA THR A 218 7.19 13.25 -17.99
C THR A 218 6.71 14.70 -17.87
N GLY A 219 7.49 15.66 -18.38
CA GLY A 219 7.12 17.08 -18.44
C GLY A 219 5.82 17.32 -19.21
N ASP A 220 5.67 16.70 -20.38
CA ASP A 220 4.45 16.80 -21.20
C ASP A 220 3.20 16.36 -20.42
N VAL A 221 3.32 15.31 -19.59
CA VAL A 221 2.22 14.84 -18.73
C VAL A 221 1.90 15.86 -17.63
N VAL A 222 2.93 16.39 -16.96
CA VAL A 222 2.76 17.40 -15.91
C VAL A 222 2.10 18.67 -16.46
N ASP A 223 2.51 19.12 -17.64
CA ASP A 223 1.95 20.29 -18.32
C ASP A 223 0.50 20.04 -18.74
N ALA A 224 0.20 18.90 -19.35
CA ALA A 224 -1.15 18.53 -19.75
C ALA A 224 -2.11 18.41 -18.56
N VAL A 225 -1.66 17.81 -17.44
CA VAL A 225 -2.46 17.73 -16.20
C VAL A 225 -2.68 19.12 -15.61
N THR A 226 -1.67 19.98 -15.63
CA THR A 226 -1.78 21.38 -15.16
C THR A 226 -2.80 22.16 -16.00
N GLN A 227 -2.80 21.98 -17.32
CA GLN A 227 -3.74 22.65 -18.22
C GLN A 227 -5.19 22.19 -18.02
N ARG A 228 -5.41 20.92 -17.68
CA ARG A 228 -6.74 20.28 -17.66
C ARG A 228 -7.40 20.21 -16.30
N ILE A 229 -6.62 20.04 -15.24
CA ILE A 229 -7.13 19.64 -13.92
C ILE A 229 -6.61 20.63 -12.87
N ALA A 230 -5.38 20.43 -12.41
CA ALA A 230 -4.68 21.34 -11.53
C ALA A 230 -3.19 20.98 -11.55
N ARG A 231 -2.34 21.88 -11.03
CA ARG A 231 -0.89 21.65 -10.99
C ARG A 231 -0.57 20.43 -10.11
N PRO A 232 0.26 19.48 -10.57
CA PRO A 232 0.73 18.40 -9.72
C PRO A 232 1.58 18.93 -8.56
N SER A 233 1.28 18.46 -7.33
CA SER A 233 2.17 18.65 -6.18
C SER A 233 3.16 17.49 -6.04
N ILE A 234 2.79 16.33 -6.57
CA ILE A 234 3.65 15.17 -6.70
C ILE A 234 3.28 14.39 -7.96
N ALA A 235 4.28 13.99 -8.74
CA ALA A 235 4.09 13.04 -9.83
C ALA A 235 5.15 11.95 -9.80
N VAL A 236 4.72 10.69 -9.87
CA VAL A 236 5.59 9.51 -9.83
C VAL A 236 5.45 8.75 -11.15
N PHE A 237 6.57 8.49 -11.79
CA PHE A 237 6.67 7.75 -13.05
C PHE A 237 7.65 6.58 -12.83
N ALA A 238 7.25 5.36 -13.15
CA ALA A 238 8.09 4.18 -12.89
C ALA A 238 7.94 3.10 -13.96
N GLU A 239 8.99 2.32 -14.17
CA GLU A 239 8.90 1.04 -14.87
C GLU A 239 8.18 0.01 -14.00
N HIS A 240 7.35 -0.85 -14.60
CA HIS A 240 6.64 -1.92 -13.92
C HIS A 240 7.59 -2.85 -13.15
N GLY A 241 8.67 -3.30 -13.79
CA GLY A 241 9.68 -4.11 -13.13
C GLY A 241 10.41 -3.37 -12.02
N ALA A 242 10.56 -2.04 -12.10
CA ALA A 242 11.13 -1.24 -11.01
C ALA A 242 10.20 -1.21 -9.80
N VAL A 243 8.90 -1.06 -10.00
CA VAL A 243 7.89 -1.16 -8.92
C VAL A 243 8.00 -2.52 -8.24
N GLN A 244 8.00 -3.61 -9.00
CA GLN A 244 8.15 -4.96 -8.45
C GLN A 244 9.44 -5.14 -7.65
N ARG A 245 10.57 -4.65 -8.16
CA ARG A 245 11.86 -4.70 -7.45
C ARG A 245 11.82 -3.87 -6.17
N ILE A 246 11.20 -2.69 -6.16
CA ILE A 246 11.08 -1.86 -4.95
C ILE A 246 10.24 -2.56 -3.88
N VAL A 247 9.15 -3.20 -4.32
CA VAL A 247 8.20 -3.93 -3.48
C VAL A 247 8.81 -5.17 -2.85
N THR A 248 9.53 -5.96 -3.64
CA THR A 248 10.08 -7.25 -3.22
C THR A 248 11.54 -7.18 -2.78
N GLY A 249 12.27 -6.15 -3.18
CA GLY A 249 13.71 -6.03 -3.03
C GLY A 249 14.18 -5.60 -1.64
N PRO A 250 15.49 -5.36 -1.46
CA PRO A 250 16.07 -4.85 -0.22
C PRO A 250 15.62 -3.42 0.11
N PRO A 251 15.74 -2.96 1.39
CA PRO A 251 15.29 -1.62 1.80
C PRO A 251 15.85 -0.48 0.95
N ASP A 252 17.08 -0.64 0.45
CA ASP A 252 17.78 0.32 -0.38
C ASP A 252 17.38 0.34 -1.87
N GLN A 253 16.44 -0.51 -2.29
CA GLN A 253 16.10 -0.70 -3.72
C GLN A 253 15.51 0.57 -4.36
N LEU A 254 14.64 1.31 -3.65
CA LEU A 254 14.08 2.57 -4.16
C LEU A 254 15.17 3.55 -4.58
N GLY A 255 16.21 3.70 -3.75
CA GLY A 255 17.36 4.55 -4.09
C GLY A 255 18.12 4.06 -5.32
N ARG A 256 18.22 2.74 -5.55
CA ARG A 256 18.86 2.19 -6.76
C ARG A 256 18.05 2.52 -8.01
N GLU A 257 16.74 2.34 -7.97
CA GLU A 257 15.86 2.57 -9.13
C GLU A 257 15.75 4.06 -9.48
N LEU A 258 15.75 4.94 -8.47
CA LEU A 258 15.85 6.40 -8.65
C LEU A 258 17.18 6.78 -9.32
N SER A 259 18.32 6.29 -8.82
CA SER A 259 19.63 6.56 -9.43
C SER A 259 19.75 6.01 -10.84
N ALA A 260 19.10 4.89 -11.14
CA ALA A 260 19.03 4.29 -12.47
C ALA A 260 18.02 4.98 -13.41
N ARG A 261 17.30 6.01 -12.94
CA ARG A 261 16.22 6.71 -13.66
C ARG A 261 15.09 5.78 -14.14
N ARG A 262 14.89 4.65 -13.45
CA ARG A 262 13.75 3.75 -13.66
C ARG A 262 12.53 4.16 -12.84
N VAL A 263 12.72 5.10 -11.92
CA VAL A 263 11.68 5.86 -11.24
C VAL A 263 12.05 7.34 -11.32
N ILE A 264 11.08 8.17 -11.66
CA ILE A 264 11.18 9.62 -11.67
C ILE A 264 10.07 10.17 -10.76
N ILE A 265 10.44 11.08 -9.86
CA ILE A 265 9.48 11.79 -9.01
C ILE A 265 9.67 13.27 -9.30
N ASP A 266 8.76 13.86 -10.07
CA ASP A 266 8.85 15.26 -10.49
C ASP A 266 7.47 15.81 -10.94
N PRO A 267 6.90 16.81 -10.25
CA PRO A 267 7.44 17.48 -9.08
C PRO A 267 7.51 16.56 -7.85
N ALA A 268 8.45 16.85 -6.95
CA ALA A 268 8.56 16.22 -5.64
C ALA A 268 8.46 17.30 -4.56
N PRO A 269 7.64 17.11 -3.50
CA PRO A 269 7.64 18.02 -2.35
C PRO A 269 9.04 18.14 -1.74
N ALA A 270 9.42 19.34 -1.28
CA ALA A 270 10.77 19.60 -0.76
C ALA A 270 11.16 18.69 0.41
N TRP A 271 10.21 18.33 1.27
CA TRP A 271 10.45 17.39 2.37
C TRP A 271 10.74 15.96 1.87
N LEU A 272 10.11 15.54 0.76
CA LEU A 272 10.36 14.23 0.15
C LEU A 272 11.76 14.18 -0.44
N LEU A 273 12.22 15.28 -1.05
CA LEU A 273 13.62 15.42 -1.49
C LEU A 273 14.59 15.37 -0.30
N GLY A 274 14.22 15.93 0.85
CA GLY A 274 15.00 15.82 2.09
C GLY A 274 15.12 14.38 2.60
N LEU A 275 14.00 13.63 2.61
CA LEU A 275 13.98 12.22 3.02
C LEU A 275 14.70 11.31 2.01
N LEU A 276 14.46 11.50 0.72
CA LEU A 276 15.12 10.74 -0.34
C LEU A 276 16.60 11.07 -0.43
N GLY A 277 16.99 12.33 -0.22
CA GLY A 277 18.40 12.74 -0.13
C GLY A 277 19.11 12.13 1.07
N GLY A 278 18.45 12.05 2.23
CA GLY A 278 18.97 11.35 3.41
C GLY A 278 19.07 9.83 3.22
N ALA A 279 18.04 9.21 2.63
CA ALA A 279 17.96 7.76 2.41
C ALA A 279 18.84 7.27 1.26
N THR A 280 19.02 8.05 0.18
CA THR A 280 19.98 7.72 -0.89
C THR A 280 21.41 7.90 -0.42
N VAL A 281 21.72 8.94 0.39
CA VAL A 281 23.03 9.05 1.05
C VAL A 281 23.26 7.90 2.03
N ALA A 282 22.25 7.47 2.79
CA ALA A 282 22.37 6.31 3.69
C ALA A 282 22.55 4.97 2.93
N ALA A 283 21.83 4.77 1.82
CA ALA A 283 21.90 3.57 0.99
C ALA A 283 23.18 3.48 0.15
N VAL A 284 23.65 4.61 -0.40
CA VAL A 284 24.93 4.73 -1.10
C VAL A 284 26.09 4.65 -0.10
N ALA A 285 25.96 5.23 1.10
CA ALA A 285 26.90 5.02 2.19
C ALA A 285 26.96 3.54 2.59
N ALA A 286 25.84 2.83 2.69
CA ALA A 286 25.82 1.41 3.05
C ALA A 286 26.50 0.49 2.00
N ARG A 287 26.42 0.81 0.70
CA ARG A 287 27.01 -0.02 -0.37
C ARG A 287 28.41 0.41 -0.79
N GLY A 288 28.76 1.69 -0.71
CA GLY A 288 30.14 2.18 -0.82
C GLY A 288 30.98 1.84 0.41
N ALA A 289 30.38 1.71 1.60
CA ALA A 289 31.09 1.43 2.84
C ALA A 289 31.74 0.04 2.90
N ARG A 290 31.22 -1.03 2.29
CA ARG A 290 31.94 -2.33 2.41
C ARG A 290 33.22 -2.39 1.57
N ALA A 291 33.32 -1.60 0.50
CA ALA A 291 34.51 -1.52 -0.34
C ALA A 291 35.43 -0.32 -0.01
N LEU A 292 34.89 0.77 0.57
CA LEU A 292 35.63 2.00 0.91
C LEU A 292 35.70 2.33 2.42
N ALA A 293 34.96 1.65 3.32
CA ALA A 293 35.07 1.91 4.77
C ALA A 293 36.36 1.37 5.39
N GLY A 294 37.16 0.59 4.65
CA GLY A 294 38.55 0.31 5.00
C GLY A 294 39.49 1.48 4.74
N LEU A 295 39.06 2.51 3.99
CA LEU A 295 39.91 3.61 3.49
C LEU A 295 39.47 5.01 3.92
N LEU A 296 38.34 5.15 4.65
CA LEU A 296 37.88 6.45 5.16
C LEU A 296 38.13 6.60 6.67
N PRO A 297 38.69 7.76 7.12
CA PRO A 297 38.87 8.07 8.53
C PRO A 297 37.54 7.99 9.31
N SER A 298 37.59 7.41 10.52
CA SER A 298 36.42 7.23 11.42
C SER A 298 35.62 8.52 11.61
N ALA A 299 36.30 9.66 11.74
CA ALA A 299 35.69 10.96 11.96
C ALA A 299 34.68 11.39 10.86
N THR A 300 34.87 10.97 9.61
CA THR A 300 33.96 11.33 8.50
C THR A 300 32.70 10.44 8.49
N ARG A 301 32.84 9.18 8.92
CA ARG A 301 31.72 8.24 9.09
C ARG A 301 30.81 8.67 10.24
N ASP A 302 31.41 9.05 11.37
CA ASP A 302 30.66 9.49 12.54
C ASP A 302 29.93 10.81 12.26
N ARG A 303 30.53 11.72 11.47
CA ARG A 303 29.90 12.98 11.05
C ARG A 303 28.71 12.78 10.10
N ALA A 304 28.79 11.86 9.14
CA ALA A 304 27.69 11.57 8.21
C ALA A 304 26.51 10.86 8.90
N SER A 305 26.81 9.87 9.76
CA SER A 305 25.79 9.20 10.58
C SER A 305 25.16 10.17 11.59
N ALA A 306 25.97 11.02 12.23
CA ALA A 306 25.46 12.08 13.11
C ALA A 306 24.70 13.17 12.35
N LEU A 307 24.96 13.41 11.06
CA LEU A 307 24.18 14.35 10.24
C LEU A 307 22.83 13.74 9.85
N ALA A 308 22.79 12.47 9.44
CA ALA A 308 21.55 11.75 9.17
C ALA A 308 20.68 11.62 10.43
N GLY A 309 21.29 11.24 11.56
CA GLY A 309 20.63 11.19 12.86
C GLY A 309 20.17 12.57 13.35
N ARG A 310 20.94 13.64 13.10
CA ARG A 310 20.51 15.02 13.41
C ARG A 310 19.41 15.51 12.47
N ALA A 311 19.42 15.14 11.20
CA ALA A 311 18.37 15.49 10.25
C ALA A 311 17.07 14.76 10.59
N GLN A 312 17.14 13.47 10.90
CA GLN A 312 16.00 12.68 11.37
C GLN A 312 15.48 13.22 12.71
N ALA A 313 16.35 13.45 13.70
CA ALA A 313 15.95 14.00 14.99
C ALA A 313 15.47 15.45 14.90
N ALA A 314 15.94 16.25 13.94
CA ALA A 314 15.44 17.61 13.68
C ALA A 314 14.08 17.58 12.99
N LEU A 315 13.86 16.64 12.06
CA LEU A 315 12.55 16.39 11.43
C LEU A 315 11.53 15.89 12.45
N GLU A 316 11.89 14.93 13.31
CA GLU A 316 11.07 14.44 14.41
C GLU A 316 10.72 15.56 15.41
N ARG A 317 11.70 16.41 15.77
CA ARG A 317 11.49 17.55 16.68
C ARG A 317 10.73 18.73 16.07
N SER A 318 10.75 18.87 14.74
CA SER A 318 10.08 19.99 14.07
C SER A 318 8.55 19.89 14.04
N GLY A 319 7.98 18.73 14.39
CA GLY A 319 6.55 18.47 14.20
C GLY A 319 6.10 18.43 12.73
N ALA A 320 7.04 18.60 11.78
CA ALA A 320 6.78 18.62 10.35
C ALA A 320 7.00 17.27 9.67
N HIS A 321 7.28 16.20 10.42
CA HIS A 321 7.40 14.85 9.88
C HIS A 321 5.99 14.29 9.60
N PRO A 322 5.56 14.18 8.32
CA PRO A 322 4.18 13.85 8.00
C PRO A 322 3.78 12.47 8.51
N PHE A 323 4.74 11.56 8.70
CA PHE A 323 4.49 10.21 9.21
C PHE A 323 4.47 10.10 10.73
N ALA A 324 4.95 11.11 11.47
CA ALA A 324 4.85 11.09 12.94
C ALA A 324 3.39 11.10 13.41
N LEU A 325 2.50 11.66 12.59
CA LEU A 325 1.06 11.73 12.84
C LEU A 325 0.33 10.39 12.60
N LEU A 326 0.96 9.44 11.92
CA LEU A 326 0.33 8.14 11.62
C LEU A 326 0.23 7.22 12.84
N GLY A 327 1.02 7.48 13.89
CA GLY A 327 1.08 6.61 15.07
C GLY A 327 1.79 5.26 14.81
N PHE A 328 2.45 5.11 13.67
CA PHE A 328 3.30 3.98 13.32
C PHE A 328 4.41 4.42 12.34
N ASP A 329 5.49 3.64 12.25
CA ASP A 329 6.53 3.87 11.24
C ASP A 329 6.14 3.20 9.90
N PRO A 330 5.86 3.96 8.83
CA PRO A 330 5.50 3.41 7.53
C PRO A 330 6.63 2.63 6.86
N LEU A 331 7.90 2.94 7.15
CA LEU A 331 9.04 2.19 6.62
C LEU A 331 9.17 0.83 7.30
N GLU A 332 8.95 0.78 8.61
CA GLU A 332 8.91 -0.47 9.36
C GLU A 332 7.73 -1.34 8.90
N LEU A 333 6.53 -0.76 8.79
CA LEU A 333 5.36 -1.44 8.25
C LEU A 333 5.65 -2.01 6.87
N TRP A 334 6.22 -1.18 5.98
CA TRP A 334 6.58 -1.61 4.65
C TRP A 334 7.55 -2.79 4.70
N ALA A 335 8.62 -2.70 5.49
CA ALA A 335 9.59 -3.79 5.63
C ALA A 335 8.95 -5.11 6.08
N ARG A 336 7.95 -5.06 6.97
CA ARG A 336 7.16 -6.23 7.40
C ARG A 336 6.26 -6.75 6.27
N LEU A 337 5.58 -5.86 5.55
CA LEU A 337 4.70 -6.22 4.43
C LEU A 337 5.45 -6.84 3.24
N ARG A 338 6.73 -6.49 3.01
CA ARG A 338 7.53 -7.06 1.91
C ARG A 338 7.62 -8.58 1.96
N TYR A 339 7.57 -9.19 3.15
CA TYR A 339 7.54 -10.64 3.27
C TYR A 339 6.33 -11.25 2.54
N LEU A 340 5.16 -10.60 2.61
CA LEU A 340 3.96 -11.04 1.93
C LEU A 340 4.08 -10.96 0.41
N TYR A 341 4.85 -10.00 -0.09
CA TYR A 341 5.07 -9.80 -1.53
C TYR A 341 6.18 -10.69 -2.12
N ARG A 342 7.02 -11.30 -1.27
CA ARG A 342 8.04 -12.29 -1.68
C ARG A 342 7.52 -13.72 -1.70
N ALA A 343 6.46 -13.99 -0.93
CA ALA A 343 5.85 -15.31 -0.74
C ALA A 343 4.85 -15.61 -1.85
#